data_AF-A0AAW8BUY3-F1
#
_entry.id   AF-A0AAW8BUY3-F1
#
_cell.length_a   1.000
_cell.length_b   1.000
_cell.length_c   1.000
_cell.angle_alpha   90.00
_cell.angle_beta   90.00
_cell.angle_gamma   90.00
#
_symmetry.space_group_name_H-M   'P 1'
#
loop_
_entity.id
_entity.type
_entity.pdbx_description
1 polymer ?
#
loop_
_entity_poly.entity_id
_entity_poly.type
_entity_poly.pdbx_seq_one_letter_code
_entity_poly.pdbx_strand_id
1 'polypeptide(L)'
;MAEQFEYDEGTARAGIKKFDALANEVGSLVDGLRAELAGDSPWSQDKIGSSFAAKFDPDRSTVIGHADDLKKAVGSVAPVLTETANAILAQDGGVAG
;
A
#
# COMPACT_ATOMS: atom_id res chain seq x y z
N MET A 1 -7.37 -9.50 -36.61
CA MET A 1 -7.96 -10.34 -35.54
C MET A 1 -7.69 -9.62 -34.25
N ALA A 2 -8.72 -9.08 -33.60
CA ALA A 2 -8.54 -8.50 -32.27
C ALA A 2 -8.22 -9.66 -31.34
N GLU A 3 -7.07 -9.61 -30.66
CA GLU A 3 -6.78 -10.52 -29.55
C GLU A 3 -7.95 -10.36 -28.58
N GLN A 4 -8.81 -11.37 -28.50
CA GLN A 4 -9.78 -11.48 -27.43
C GLN A 4 -8.94 -11.59 -26.16
N PHE A 5 -8.80 -10.47 -25.46
CA PHE A 5 -8.23 -10.44 -24.12
C PHE A 5 -9.17 -11.27 -23.26
N GLU A 6 -8.86 -12.56 -23.07
CA GLU A 6 -9.64 -13.45 -22.23
C GLU A 6 -9.46 -12.96 -20.79
N TYR A 7 -10.43 -12.16 -20.32
CA TYR A 7 -10.43 -11.65 -18.97
C TYR A 7 -10.73 -12.82 -18.01
N ASP A 8 -9.67 -13.37 -17.41
CA ASP A 8 -9.81 -14.35 -16.32
C ASP A 8 -10.13 -13.61 -15.01
N GLU A 9 -11.42 -13.51 -14.71
CA GLU A 9 -11.91 -12.90 -13.47
C GLU A 9 -11.27 -13.55 -12.23
N GLY A 10 -11.11 -14.87 -12.21
CA GLY A 10 -10.55 -15.57 -11.06
C GLY A 10 -9.11 -15.13 -10.78
N THR A 11 -8.29 -15.08 -11.81
CA THR A 11 -6.90 -14.61 -11.73
C THR A 11 -6.83 -13.12 -11.39
N ALA A 12 -7.68 -12.28 -11.98
CA ALA A 12 -7.73 -10.85 -11.69
C ALA A 12 -8.12 -10.58 -10.22
N ARG A 13 -9.18 -11.22 -9.72
CA ARG A 13 -9.63 -11.12 -8.32
C ARG A 13 -8.59 -11.66 -7.33
N ALA A 14 -7.90 -12.74 -7.68
CA ALA A 14 -6.80 -13.26 -6.86
C ALA A 14 -5.62 -12.26 -6.80
N GLY A 15 -5.30 -11.61 -7.92
CA GLY A 15 -4.31 -10.53 -7.97
C GLY A 15 -4.70 -9.33 -7.09
N ILE A 16 -5.94 -8.86 -7.20
CA ILE A 16 -6.49 -7.77 -6.37
C ILE A 16 -6.33 -8.07 -4.88
N LYS A 17 -6.72 -9.28 -4.44
CA LYS A 17 -6.58 -9.69 -3.03
C LYS A 17 -5.14 -9.67 -2.51
N LYS A 18 -4.14 -9.93 -3.38
CA LYS A 18 -2.73 -9.82 -3.01
C LYS A 18 -2.34 -8.37 -2.73
N PHE A 19 -2.84 -7.43 -3.52
CA PHE A 19 -2.61 -5.99 -3.27
C PHE A 19 -3.32 -5.50 -2.01
N ASP A 20 -4.54 -5.99 -1.72
CA ASP A 20 -5.21 -5.70 -0.44
C ASP A 20 -4.40 -6.21 0.76
N ALA A 21 -3.90 -7.45 0.67
CA ALA A 21 -3.05 -8.03 1.72
C ALA A 21 -1.76 -7.22 1.91
N LEU A 22 -1.09 -6.86 0.81
CA LEU A 22 0.11 -6.04 0.83
C LEU A 22 -0.16 -4.65 1.43
N ALA A 23 -1.28 -4.01 1.07
CA ALA A 23 -1.67 -2.72 1.63
C ALA A 23 -1.86 -2.78 3.15
N ASN A 24 -2.43 -3.87 3.66
CA ASN A 24 -2.61 -4.07 5.10
C ASN A 24 -1.29 -4.32 5.83
N GLU A 25 -0.39 -5.11 5.25
CA GLU A 25 0.94 -5.37 5.81
C GLU A 25 1.80 -4.09 5.84
N VAL A 26 1.88 -3.38 4.71
CA VAL A 26 2.58 -2.09 4.61
C VAL A 26 1.95 -1.08 5.55
N GLY A 27 0.62 -1.01 5.59
CA GLY A 27 -0.11 -0.12 6.48
C GLY A 27 0.24 -0.34 7.96
N SER A 28 0.24 -1.60 8.39
CA SER A 28 0.59 -1.98 9.76
C SER A 28 2.05 -1.68 10.11
N LEU A 29 2.97 -1.91 9.17
CA LEU A 29 4.38 -1.61 9.35
C LEU A 29 4.63 -0.10 9.47
N VAL A 30 4.00 0.70 8.61
CA VAL A 30 4.09 2.16 8.64
C VAL A 30 3.47 2.74 9.91
N ASP A 31 2.31 2.23 10.34
CA ASP A 31 1.66 2.66 11.58
C ASP A 31 2.51 2.31 12.82
N GLY A 32 3.15 1.13 12.83
CA GLY A 32 4.11 0.74 13.87
C GLY A 32 5.34 1.64 13.88
N LEU A 33 5.94 1.90 12.72
CA LEU A 33 7.06 2.83 12.60
C LEU A 33 6.68 4.23 13.08
N ARG A 34 5.48 4.71 12.73
CA ARG A 34 4.98 6.01 13.18
C ARG A 34 4.78 6.05 14.69
N ALA A 35 4.27 4.98 15.31
CA ALA A 35 4.10 4.92 16.76
C ALA A 35 5.45 4.97 17.49
N GLU A 36 6.42 4.16 17.06
CA GLU A 36 7.80 4.18 17.58
C GLU A 36 8.45 5.55 17.32
N LEU A 37 8.21 6.17 16.17
CA LEU A 37 8.74 7.47 15.80
C LEU A 37 7.89 8.66 16.30
N ALA A 38 6.80 8.48 17.03
CA ALA A 38 6.03 9.60 17.60
C ALA A 38 6.42 9.92 19.05
N GLY A 39 7.12 9.01 19.73
CA GLY A 39 7.60 9.23 21.10
C GLY A 39 8.73 10.27 21.15
N ASP A 40 8.69 11.16 22.15
CA ASP A 40 9.68 12.23 22.38
C ASP A 40 11.11 11.71 22.61
N SER A 41 11.30 10.42 22.92
CA SER A 41 12.60 9.76 22.90
C SER A 41 12.39 8.24 22.97
N PRO A 42 12.29 7.51 21.83
CA PRO A 42 11.97 6.08 21.84
C PRO A 42 13.21 5.23 22.18
N TRP A 43 14.39 5.79 21.96
CA TRP A 43 15.67 5.10 22.08
C TRP A 43 16.47 5.86 23.12
N SER A 44 16.77 5.18 24.22
CA SER A 44 17.24 5.75 25.48
C SER A 44 18.35 6.81 25.33
N GLN A 45 18.60 7.60 26.39
CA GLN A 45 19.75 8.52 26.46
C GLN A 45 21.12 7.81 26.40
N ASP A 46 21.16 6.51 26.15
CA ASP A 46 22.38 5.80 25.80
C ASP A 46 22.93 6.19 24.41
N LYS A 47 24.13 5.72 24.14
CA LYS A 47 24.87 6.00 22.89
C LYS A 47 24.16 5.46 21.65
N ILE A 48 23.38 4.39 21.77
CA ILE A 48 22.65 3.76 20.67
C ILE A 48 21.46 4.62 20.29
N GLY A 49 20.65 5.03 21.27
CA GLY A 49 19.51 5.90 21.05
C GLY A 49 19.91 7.29 20.54
N SER A 50 20.98 7.85 21.09
CA SER A 50 21.54 9.13 20.63
C SER A 50 22.05 9.06 19.17
N SER A 51 22.70 7.95 18.78
CA SER A 51 23.20 7.75 17.42
C SER A 51 22.07 7.51 16.41
N PHE A 52 21.02 6.81 16.84
CA PHE A 52 19.82 6.60 16.04
C PHE A 52 19.07 7.91 15.84
N ALA A 53 18.79 8.65 16.92
CA ALA A 53 18.16 9.96 16.89
C ALA A 53 18.94 10.95 16.00
N ALA A 54 20.27 11.03 16.11
CA ALA A 54 21.06 11.94 15.28
C ALA A 54 20.95 11.69 13.77
N LYS A 55 20.70 10.44 13.35
CA LYS A 55 20.48 10.11 11.93
C LYS A 55 19.02 10.23 11.48
N PHE A 56 18.07 10.12 12.42
CA PHE A 56 16.65 10.10 12.11
C PHE A 56 15.92 11.41 12.42
N ASP A 57 16.31 12.18 13.44
CA ASP A 57 15.63 13.41 13.87
C ASP A 57 15.48 14.48 12.78
N PRO A 58 16.52 14.85 11.99
CA PRO A 58 16.36 15.89 10.98
C PRO A 58 15.40 15.48 9.84
N ASP A 59 15.22 14.17 9.62
CA ASP A 59 14.42 13.63 8.51
C ASP A 59 13.16 12.88 8.98
N ARG A 60 12.87 12.86 10.29
CA ARG A 60 11.85 11.97 10.90
C ARG A 60 10.46 12.21 10.30
N SER A 61 10.07 13.47 10.19
CA SER A 61 8.80 13.89 9.59
C SER A 61 8.74 13.55 8.09
N THR A 62 9.85 13.74 7.37
CA THR A 62 9.98 13.41 5.95
C THR A 62 9.87 11.91 5.70
N VAL A 63 10.55 11.09 6.50
CA VAL A 63 10.51 9.62 6.39
C VAL A 63 9.12 9.09 6.72
N ILE A 64 8.47 9.60 7.77
CA ILE A 64 7.07 9.27 8.08
C ILE A 64 6.15 9.67 6.91
N GLY A 65 6.37 10.84 6.32
CA GLY A 65 5.62 11.31 5.16
C GLY A 65 5.75 10.39 3.94
N HIS A 66 6.98 10.02 3.56
CA HIS A 66 7.22 9.08 2.46
C HIS A 66 6.62 7.69 2.73
N ALA A 67 6.65 7.24 3.97
CA ALA A 67 6.05 5.96 4.37
C ALA A 67 4.51 6.00 4.27
N ASP A 68 3.88 7.10 4.71
CA ASP A 68 2.45 7.33 4.54
C ASP A 68 2.06 7.40 3.06
N ASP A 69 2.89 8.01 2.21
CA ASP A 69 2.63 8.07 0.77
C ASP A 69 2.77 6.70 0.09
N LEU A 70 3.74 5.88 0.49
CA LEU A 70 3.83 4.49 0.04
C LEU A 70 2.59 3.69 0.45
N LYS A 71 2.14 3.82 1.71
CA LYS A 71 0.91 3.20 2.21
C LYS A 71 -0.30 3.57 1.36
N LYS A 72 -0.49 4.86 1.04
CA LYS A 72 -1.56 5.33 0.16
C LYS A 72 -1.44 4.78 -1.25
N ALA A 73 -0.24 4.79 -1.83
CA ALA A 73 -0.01 4.31 -3.18
C ALA A 73 -0.36 2.83 -3.31
N VAL A 74 0.12 1.98 -2.39
CA VAL A 74 -0.20 0.54 -2.38
C VAL A 74 -1.69 0.30 -2.14
N GLY A 75 -2.30 1.00 -1.18
CA GLY A 75 -3.74 0.89 -0.89
C GLY A 75 -4.65 1.36 -2.02
N SER A 76 -4.16 2.17 -2.96
CA SER A 76 -4.94 2.64 -4.11
C SER A 76 -5.05 1.63 -5.26
N VAL A 77 -4.17 0.64 -5.32
CA VAL A 77 -4.07 -0.27 -6.46
C VAL A 77 -5.27 -1.22 -6.53
N ALA A 78 -5.63 -1.86 -5.42
CA ALA A 78 -6.72 -2.84 -5.38
C ALA A 78 -8.10 -2.24 -5.72
N PRO A 79 -8.49 -1.05 -5.24
CA PRO A 79 -9.71 -0.37 -5.68
C PRO A 79 -9.75 -0.11 -7.20
N VAL A 80 -8.68 0.43 -7.78
CA VAL A 80 -8.61 0.73 -9.22
C VAL A 80 -8.74 -0.55 -10.06
N LEU A 81 -8.04 -1.62 -9.65
CA LEU A 81 -8.15 -2.91 -10.31
C LEU A 81 -9.55 -3.52 -10.16
N THR A 82 -10.21 -3.33 -9.01
CA THR A 82 -11.59 -3.78 -8.76
C THR A 82 -12.60 -3.04 -9.63
N GLU A 83 -12.48 -1.72 -9.73
CA GLU A 83 -13.33 -0.90 -10.60
C GLU A 83 -13.16 -1.31 -12.07
N THR A 84 -11.92 -1.52 -12.51
CA THR A 84 -11.62 -1.97 -13.87
C THR A 84 -12.21 -3.35 -14.15
N ALA A 85 -12.02 -4.30 -13.23
CA ALA A 85 -12.61 -5.64 -13.29
C ALA A 85 -14.14 -5.59 -13.41
N ASN A 86 -14.80 -4.76 -12.60
CA ASN A 86 -16.25 -4.59 -12.63
C ASN A 86 -16.74 -3.95 -13.93
N ALA A 87 -15.98 -2.98 -14.47
CA ALA A 87 -16.32 -2.33 -15.74
C ALA A 87 -16.23 -3.30 -16.92
N ILE A 88 -15.21 -4.17 -16.96
CA ILE A 88 -15.07 -5.21 -17.99
C ILE A 88 -16.25 -6.17 -17.95
N LEU A 89 -16.61 -6.67 -16.76
CA LEU A 89 -17.75 -7.57 -16.58
C LEU A 89 -19.08 -6.93 -16.99
N ALA A 90 -19.26 -5.64 -16.70
CA ALA A 90 -20.46 -4.90 -17.10
C ALA A 90 -20.55 -4.69 -18.62
N GLN A 91 -19.41 -4.54 -19.30
CA GLN A 91 -19.35 -4.44 -20.76
C GLN A 91 -19.61 -5.79 -21.43
N ASP A 92 -18.97 -6.87 -20.97
CA ASP A 92 -19.15 -8.22 -21.53
C ASP A 92 -20.55 -8.79 -21.24
N GLY A 93 -21.12 -8.49 -20.07
CA GLY A 93 -22.50 -8.85 -19.72
C GLY A 93 -23.57 -8.10 -20.52
N GLY A 94 -23.20 -7.04 -21.24
CA GLY A 94 -24.08 -6.23 -22.07
C GLY A 94 -24.16 -6.66 -23.54
N VAL A 95 -23.33 -7.59 -24.00
CA VAL A 95 -23.25 -8.03 -25.42
C VAL A 95 -24.10 -9.28 -25.70
N ALA A 96 -24.92 -9.72 -24.75
CA ALA A 96 -25.98 -10.71 -24.99
C ALA A 96 -27.25 -10.01 -25.51
N GLY A 97 -27.18 -9.49 -26.74
CA GLY A 97 -28.30 -8.90 -27.49
C GLY A 97 -28.27 -9.34 -28.93
#